data_AF-A0A0F9L3D1-F1
#
_entry.id   AF-A0A0F9L3D1-F1
#
_cell.length_a   1.000
_cell.length_b   1.000
_cell.length_c   1.000
_cell.angle_alpha   90.00
_cell.angle_beta   90.00
_cell.angle_gamma   90.00
#
_symmetry.space_group_name_H-M   'P 1'
#
loop_
_entity.id
_entity.type
_entity.pdbx_description
1 polymer ?
#
loop_
_entity_poly.entity_id
_entity_poly.type
_entity_poly.pdbx_seq_one_letter_code
_entity_poly.pdbx_strand_id
1 'polypeptide(L)'
;MPYVKQERRPDLDPIVKKMVAIELTTSDIVSFLTNLPIGSYKGFVLTDRFQPVLEAIKIAGVKPNGDINYILFKYGKYHIKPSYNNYKAYIGAIHKAICNLEIYGSTDYIDEYRESAAEIRRRILAKYEDEKIEENGDV
;
A
#
# COMPACT_ATOMS: atom_id res chain seq x y z
N MET A 1 -2.72 -8.14 -12.56
CA MET A 1 -3.14 -9.41 -11.89
C MET A 1 -4.64 -9.37 -11.59
N PRO A 2 -5.36 -10.52 -11.48
CA PRO A 2 -6.78 -10.48 -11.11
C PRO A 2 -6.93 -9.91 -9.70
N TYR A 3 -7.83 -8.92 -9.56
CA TYR A 3 -8.20 -8.34 -8.28
C TYR A 3 -8.71 -9.45 -7.34
N VAL A 4 -8.38 -9.36 -6.04
CA VAL A 4 -8.66 -10.43 -5.08
C VAL A 4 -10.14 -10.87 -5.12
N LYS A 5 -10.35 -12.20 -5.05
CA LYS A 5 -11.70 -12.81 -5.01
C LYS A 5 -12.52 -12.23 -3.86
N GLN A 6 -13.83 -12.10 -4.06
CA GLN A 6 -14.69 -11.41 -3.08
C GLN A 6 -14.70 -12.11 -1.70
N GLU A 7 -14.65 -13.44 -1.71
CA GLU A 7 -14.68 -14.30 -0.53
C GLU A 7 -13.43 -14.14 0.33
N ARG A 8 -12.32 -13.67 -0.26
CA ARG A 8 -11.04 -13.46 0.43
C ARG A 8 -10.95 -12.12 1.14
N ARG A 9 -11.74 -11.13 0.72
CA ARG A 9 -11.71 -9.76 1.27
C ARG A 9 -11.93 -9.67 2.78
N PRO A 10 -12.88 -10.43 3.39
CA PRO A 10 -13.08 -10.41 4.83
C PRO A 10 -11.85 -10.78 5.65
N ASP A 11 -10.96 -11.64 5.12
CA ASP A 11 -9.72 -12.04 5.79
C ASP A 11 -8.68 -10.92 5.80
N LEU A 12 -8.71 -10.05 4.77
CA LEU A 12 -7.74 -8.98 4.57
C LEU A 12 -8.15 -7.66 5.23
N ASP A 13 -9.45 -7.45 5.41
CA ASP A 13 -10.02 -6.25 6.02
C ASP A 13 -9.48 -5.93 7.44
N PRO A 14 -9.27 -6.92 8.33
CA PRO A 14 -8.64 -6.68 9.62
C PRO A 14 -7.25 -6.05 9.53
N ILE A 15 -6.48 -6.38 8.48
CA ILE A 15 -5.14 -5.82 8.26
C ILE A 15 -5.25 -4.32 7.99
N VAL A 16 -6.15 -3.93 7.06
CA VAL A 16 -6.40 -2.52 6.73
C VAL A 16 -6.86 -1.75 7.98
N LYS A 17 -7.79 -2.30 8.76
CA LYS A 17 -8.25 -1.68 10.02
C LYS A 17 -7.11 -1.43 11.00
N LYS A 18 -6.19 -2.40 11.14
CA LYS A 18 -5.04 -2.25 12.03
C LYS A 18 -4.01 -1.27 11.51
N MET A 19 -3.79 -1.21 10.19
CA MET A 19 -2.96 -0.17 9.56
C MET A 19 -3.49 1.24 9.84
N VAL A 20 -4.81 1.40 9.84
CA VAL A 20 -5.45 2.69 10.16
C VAL A 20 -5.29 3.05 11.63
N ALA A 21 -5.49 2.08 12.53
CA ALA A 21 -5.41 2.28 13.97
C ALA A 21 -4.01 2.75 14.45
N ILE A 22 -2.97 2.53 13.65
CA ILE A 22 -1.59 2.91 13.98
C ILE A 22 -1.12 4.18 13.27
N GLU A 23 -2.02 4.86 12.55
CA GLU A 23 -1.81 6.16 11.91
C GLU A 23 -0.51 6.21 11.07
N LEU A 24 -0.39 5.31 10.09
CA LEU A 24 0.82 5.19 9.28
C LEU A 24 1.19 6.51 8.59
N THR A 25 2.42 6.97 8.84
CA THR A 25 3.06 8.00 8.03
C THR A 25 3.54 7.46 6.67
N THR A 26 3.92 8.34 5.75
CA THR A 26 4.55 7.94 4.48
C THR A 26 5.82 7.10 4.71
N SER A 27 6.63 7.45 5.72
CA SER A 27 7.85 6.71 6.08
C SER A 27 7.52 5.32 6.62
N ASP A 28 6.42 5.21 7.36
CA ASP A 28 5.91 3.95 7.91
C ASP A 28 5.50 2.99 6.81
N ILE A 29 4.82 3.49 5.77
CA ILE A 29 4.44 2.70 4.60
C ILE A 29 5.69 2.17 3.89
N VAL A 30 6.70 3.02 3.62
CA VAL A 30 7.95 2.58 2.99
C VAL A 30 8.61 1.47 3.80
N SER A 31 8.75 1.68 5.11
CA SER A 31 9.40 0.74 6.01
C SER A 31 8.65 -0.58 6.09
N PHE A 32 7.32 -0.53 6.26
CA PHE A 32 6.46 -1.70 6.30
C PHE A 32 6.57 -2.53 5.01
N LEU A 33 6.44 -1.89 3.84
CA LEU A 33 6.45 -2.58 2.55
C LEU A 33 7.82 -3.12 2.16
N THR A 34 8.90 -2.46 2.59
CA THR A 34 10.27 -2.95 2.36
C THR A 34 10.56 -4.21 3.17
N ASN A 35 10.04 -4.31 4.39
CA ASN A 35 10.34 -5.42 5.30
C ASN A 35 9.34 -6.60 5.19
N LEU A 36 8.16 -6.38 4.62
CA LEU A 36 7.14 -7.42 4.46
C LEU A 36 7.64 -8.68 3.73
N PRO A 37 8.36 -8.59 2.59
CA PRO A 37 8.83 -9.78 1.87
C PRO A 37 9.99 -10.48 2.58
N ILE A 38 10.82 -9.73 3.30
CA ILE A 38 12.06 -10.22 3.90
C ILE A 38 11.75 -11.09 5.13
N GLY A 39 10.55 -10.97 5.70
CA GLY A 39 10.15 -11.70 6.92
C GLY A 39 10.99 -11.33 8.16
N SER A 40 11.94 -10.41 8.01
CA SER A 40 12.80 -9.90 9.07
C SER A 40 12.26 -8.55 9.55
N TYR A 41 11.59 -8.59 10.70
CA TYR A 41 11.30 -7.40 11.50
C TYR A 41 12.31 -7.24 12.64
N LYS A 42 13.24 -8.19 12.78
CA LYS A 42 14.29 -8.18 13.80
C LYS A 42 15.44 -7.28 13.34
N GLY A 43 15.43 -6.03 13.78
CA GLY A 43 16.56 -5.11 13.63
C GLY A 43 16.19 -3.71 13.16
N PHE A 44 14.99 -3.52 12.60
CA PHE A 44 14.43 -2.19 12.39
C PHE A 44 13.45 -1.87 13.50
N VAL A 45 13.47 -0.62 13.95
CA VAL A 45 12.49 -0.02 14.87
C VAL A 45 11.14 0.15 14.14
N LEU A 46 10.64 -0.91 13.50
CA LEU A 46 9.22 -1.12 13.28
C LEU A 46 8.67 -1.59 14.64
N THR A 47 8.74 -0.65 15.59
CA THR A 47 8.09 -0.55 16.90
C THR A 47 6.95 -1.54 17.12
N ASP A 48 6.76 -1.97 18.37
CA ASP A 48 5.61 -2.74 18.88
C ASP A 48 4.25 -2.32 18.28
N ARG A 49 4.10 -1.06 17.85
CA ARG A 49 2.93 -0.57 17.10
C ARG A 49 2.59 -1.36 15.83
N PHE A 50 3.55 -1.92 15.09
CA PHE A 50 3.25 -2.69 13.87
C PHE A 50 2.86 -4.13 14.17
N GLN A 51 3.18 -4.62 15.37
CA GLN A 51 2.94 -6.01 15.77
C GLN A 51 1.51 -6.48 15.47
N PRO A 52 0.44 -5.70 15.75
CA PRO A 52 -0.92 -6.12 15.42
C PRO A 52 -1.13 -6.33 13.93
N VAL A 53 -0.54 -5.50 13.07
CA VAL A 53 -0.65 -5.60 11.60
C VAL A 53 0.06 -6.85 11.12
N LEU A 54 1.27 -7.10 11.63
CA LEU A 54 2.07 -8.28 11.27
C LEU A 54 1.41 -9.58 11.68
N GLU A 55 0.82 -9.62 12.88
CA GLU A 55 0.03 -10.76 13.34
C GLU A 55 -1.19 -10.99 12.45
N ALA A 56 -1.91 -9.95 12.06
CA ALA A 56 -3.05 -10.08 11.15
C ALA A 56 -2.64 -10.60 9.77
N ILE A 57 -1.50 -10.16 9.23
CA ILE A 57 -0.93 -10.66 7.97
C ILE A 57 -0.60 -12.15 8.07
N LYS A 58 0.03 -12.55 9.19
CA LYS A 58 0.39 -13.94 9.45
C LYS A 58 -0.86 -14.82 9.59
N ILE A 59 -1.86 -14.38 10.36
CA ILE A 59 -3.12 -15.09 10.58
C ILE A 59 -3.90 -15.24 9.26
N ALA A 60 -3.99 -14.16 8.48
CA ALA A 60 -4.67 -14.19 7.19
C ALA A 60 -3.91 -15.02 6.14
N GLY A 61 -2.61 -15.26 6.34
CA GLY A 61 -1.76 -15.96 5.37
C GLY A 61 -1.63 -15.19 4.07
N VAL A 62 -1.37 -13.88 4.16
CA VAL A 62 -1.24 -12.97 3.01
C VAL A 62 -0.16 -13.45 2.05
N LYS A 63 -0.44 -13.36 0.75
CA LYS A 63 0.48 -13.73 -0.33
C LYS A 63 0.50 -12.66 -1.42
N PRO A 64 1.58 -12.56 -2.21
CA PRO A 64 1.61 -11.71 -3.40
C PRO A 64 0.84 -12.38 -4.56
N ASN A 65 -0.48 -12.52 -4.41
CA ASN A 65 -1.40 -13.07 -5.41
C ASN A 65 -2.70 -12.25 -5.58
N GLY A 66 -2.67 -10.96 -5.25
CA GLY A 66 -3.76 -10.01 -5.25
C GLY A 66 -4.11 -9.48 -3.85
N ASP A 67 -3.70 -10.17 -2.79
CA ASP A 67 -3.97 -9.74 -1.40
C ASP A 67 -3.29 -8.39 -1.10
N ILE A 68 -2.04 -8.22 -1.54
CA ILE A 68 -1.25 -7.01 -1.27
C ILE A 68 -1.80 -5.83 -2.04
N ASN A 69 -2.10 -6.02 -3.33
CA ASN A 69 -2.79 -5.03 -4.13
C ASN A 69 -4.10 -4.60 -3.46
N TYR A 70 -4.92 -5.54 -2.99
CA TYR A 70 -6.17 -5.21 -2.31
C TYR A 70 -5.97 -4.39 -1.04
N ILE A 71 -5.05 -4.81 -0.17
CA ILE A 71 -4.76 -4.12 1.10
C ILE A 71 -4.33 -2.68 0.83
N LEU A 72 -3.37 -2.47 -0.08
CA LEU A 72 -2.83 -1.16 -0.41
C LEU A 72 -3.87 -0.27 -1.12
N PHE A 73 -4.59 -0.82 -2.09
CA PHE A 73 -5.64 -0.07 -2.78
C PHE A 73 -6.75 0.35 -1.81
N LYS A 74 -7.20 -0.56 -0.94
CA LYS A 74 -8.25 -0.27 0.05
C LYS A 74 -7.79 0.75 1.08
N TYR A 75 -6.56 0.64 1.57
CA TYR A 75 -5.96 1.64 2.47
C TYR A 75 -5.90 3.01 1.80
N GLY A 76 -5.36 3.08 0.58
CA GLY A 76 -5.33 4.29 -0.24
C GLY A 76 -6.71 4.92 -0.42
N LYS A 77 -7.69 4.12 -0.85
CA LYS A 77 -9.03 4.61 -1.19
C LYS A 77 -9.80 5.20 0.00
N TYR A 78 -9.74 4.56 1.17
CA TYR A 78 -10.63 4.90 2.28
C TYR A 78 -9.95 5.61 3.45
N HIS A 79 -8.61 5.67 3.49
CA HIS A 79 -7.89 6.16 4.67
C HIS A 79 -6.81 7.20 4.37
N ILE A 80 -6.36 7.34 3.12
CA ILE A 80 -5.59 8.51 2.73
C ILE A 80 -6.54 9.70 2.54
N LYS A 81 -6.29 10.80 3.25
CA LYS A 81 -7.08 12.03 3.14
C LYS A 81 -7.14 12.48 1.67
N PRO A 82 -8.33 12.64 1.08
CA PRO A 82 -8.48 12.99 -0.33
C PRO A 82 -7.76 14.28 -0.71
N SER A 83 -6.70 14.17 -1.52
CA SER A 83 -6.07 15.28 -2.25
C SER A 83 -5.03 14.73 -3.23
N TYR A 84 -4.76 15.47 -4.31
CA TYR A 84 -3.70 15.14 -5.26
C TYR A 84 -2.35 14.86 -4.57
N ASN A 85 -1.91 15.77 -3.69
CA ASN A 85 -0.62 15.65 -3.01
C ASN A 85 -0.53 14.44 -2.08
N ASN A 86 -1.61 14.12 -1.34
CA ASN A 86 -1.60 12.96 -0.44
C ASN A 86 -1.55 11.64 -1.21
N TYR A 87 -2.33 11.51 -2.29
CA TYR A 87 -2.30 10.30 -3.12
C TYR A 87 -0.97 10.16 -3.87
N LYS A 88 -0.41 11.25 -4.37
CA LYS A 88 0.94 11.26 -4.97
C LYS A 88 2.02 10.86 -3.97
N ALA A 89 1.96 11.36 -2.74
CA ALA A 89 2.89 10.97 -1.67
C ALA A 89 2.75 9.48 -1.31
N TYR A 90 1.51 8.97 -1.24
CA TYR A 90 1.24 7.56 -0.99
C TYR A 90 1.79 6.64 -2.10
N ILE A 91 1.54 6.97 -3.37
CA ILE A 91 2.12 6.27 -4.52
C ILE A 91 3.65 6.34 -4.48
N GLY A 92 4.22 7.50 -4.14
CA GLY A 92 5.66 7.67 -3.98
C GLY A 92 6.27 6.77 -2.90
N ALA A 93 5.56 6.53 -1.79
CA ALA A 93 5.98 5.58 -0.77
C ALA A 93 6.06 4.15 -1.30
N ILE A 94 5.06 3.73 -2.07
CA ILE A 94 5.03 2.40 -2.70
C ILE A 94 6.21 2.24 -3.66
N HIS A 95 6.47 3.24 -4.52
CA HIS A 95 7.61 3.22 -5.44
C HIS A 95 8.96 3.19 -4.70
N LYS A 96 9.09 3.95 -3.61
CA LYS A 96 10.32 3.93 -2.80
C LYS A 96 10.56 2.55 -2.18
N ALA A 97 9.51 1.87 -1.72
CA ALA A 97 9.61 0.50 -1.25
C ALA A 97 10.03 -0.48 -2.37
N ILE A 98 9.49 -0.33 -3.59
CA ILE A 98 9.92 -1.10 -4.75
C ILE A 98 11.42 -0.92 -5.00
N CYS A 99 11.92 0.32 -5.05
CA CYS A 99 13.35 0.58 -5.27
C CYS A 99 14.22 -0.08 -4.19
N ASN A 100 13.81 -0.02 -2.93
CA ASN A 100 14.54 -0.70 -1.84
C ASN A 100 14.57 -2.21 -2.04
N LEU A 101 13.44 -2.81 -2.40
CA LEU A 101 13.35 -4.25 -2.65
C LEU A 101 14.22 -4.70 -3.83
N GLU A 102 14.28 -3.91 -4.90
CA GLU A 102 15.17 -4.14 -6.04
C GLU A 102 16.65 -4.12 -5.60
N ILE A 103 17.05 -3.17 -4.75
CA ILE A 103 18.41 -3.11 -4.17
C ILE A 103 18.72 -4.35 -3.34
N TYR A 104 17.76 -4.85 -2.57
CA TYR A 104 17.92 -6.04 -1.73
C TYR A 104 17.76 -7.36 -2.48
N GLY A 105 17.43 -7.34 -3.78
CA GLY A 105 17.22 -8.53 -4.61
C GLY A 105 15.94 -9.32 -4.28
N SER A 106 14.96 -8.71 -3.60
CA SER A 106 13.69 -9.35 -3.21
C SER A 106 12.57 -8.93 -4.14
N THR A 107 12.17 -9.79 -5.09
CA THR A 107 11.24 -9.39 -6.16
C THR A 107 9.79 -9.85 -5.98
N ASP A 108 9.51 -10.78 -5.07
CA ASP A 108 8.22 -11.48 -4.93
C ASP A 108 6.98 -10.57 -4.79
N TYR A 109 7.15 -9.35 -4.28
CA TYR A 109 6.05 -8.41 -4.00
C TYR A 109 6.02 -7.21 -4.96
N ILE A 110 7.04 -7.05 -5.81
CA ILE A 110 7.21 -5.85 -6.64
C ILE A 110 6.04 -5.65 -7.60
N ASP A 111 5.57 -6.73 -8.23
CA ASP A 111 4.49 -6.63 -9.23
C ASP A 111 3.15 -6.26 -8.57
N GLU A 112 2.86 -6.75 -7.36
CA GLU A 112 1.69 -6.32 -6.58
C GLU A 112 1.75 -4.83 -6.24
N TYR A 113 2.93 -4.36 -5.81
CA TYR A 113 3.15 -2.96 -5.45
C TYR A 113 2.98 -2.05 -6.68
N ARG A 114 3.53 -2.45 -7.83
CA ARG A 114 3.36 -1.74 -9.10
C ARG A 114 1.90 -1.69 -9.54
N GLU A 115 1.19 -2.81 -9.49
CA GLU A 115 -0.23 -2.86 -9.83
C GLU A 115 -1.04 -1.97 -8.88
N SER A 116 -0.79 -2.04 -7.56
CA SER A 116 -1.47 -1.18 -6.59
C SER A 116 -1.25 0.30 -6.88
N ALA A 117 0.00 0.72 -7.13
CA ALA A 117 0.32 2.10 -7.47
C ALA A 117 -0.40 2.54 -8.76
N ALA A 118 -0.43 1.67 -9.78
CA ALA A 118 -1.13 1.93 -11.04
C ALA A 118 -2.65 2.01 -10.86
N GLU A 119 -3.26 1.18 -10.01
CA GLU A 119 -4.68 1.24 -9.71
C GLU A 119 -5.07 2.49 -8.92
N ILE A 120 -4.29 2.86 -7.90
CA ILE A 120 -4.50 4.10 -7.14
C ILE A 120 -4.42 5.30 -8.10
N ARG A 121 -3.42 5.32 -8.99
CA ARG A 121 -3.30 6.37 -10.00
C ARG A 121 -4.52 6.43 -10.91
N ARG A 122 -4.86 5.32 -11.58
CA ARG A 122 -5.94 5.26 -12.58
C ARG A 122 -7.32 5.54 -12.00
N ARG A 123 -7.62 5.03 -10.80
CA ARG A 123 -8.99 5.07 -10.24
C ARG A 123 -9.23 6.21 -9.26
N ILE A 124 -8.17 6.73 -8.66
CA ILE A 124 -8.25 7.76 -7.61
C ILE A 124 -7.56 9.03 -8.07
N LEU A 125 -6.24 9.00 -8.33
CA LEU A 125 -5.47 10.21 -8.63
C LEU A 125 -5.92 10.89 -9.92
N ALA A 126 -6.20 10.13 -10.98
CA ALA A 126 -6.56 10.66 -12.30
C ALA A 126 -7.74 11.64 -12.24
N LYS A 127 -8.74 11.37 -11.39
CA LYS A 127 -9.88 12.27 -11.19
C LYS A 127 -9.46 13.65 -10.67
N TYR A 128 -8.47 13.69 -9.79
CA TYR A 128 -7.91 14.95 -9.29
C TYR A 128 -6.94 15.60 -10.28
N GLU A 129 -6.28 14.81 -11.14
CA GLU A 129 -5.44 15.34 -12.23
C GLU A 129 -6.32 16.05 -13.26
N ASP A 130 -7.44 15.44 -13.66
CA ASP A 130 -8.41 16.00 -14.60
C ASP A 130 -9.06 17.28 -14.04
N GLU A 131 -9.53 17.25 -12.79
CA GLU A 131 -10.07 18.44 -12.10
C GLU A 131 -9.04 19.60 -12.06
N LYS A 132 -7.76 19.30 -11.85
CA LYS A 132 -6.69 20.33 -11.81
C LYS A 132 -6.35 20.90 -13.19
N ILE A 133 -6.46 20.10 -14.25
CA ILE A 133 -6.26 20.55 -15.63
C ILE A 133 -7.40 21.51 -16.02
N GLU A 134 -8.64 21.18 -15.68
CA GLU A 134 -9.80 22.06 -15.87
C GLU A 134 -9.67 23.37 -15.07
N GLU A 135 -9.29 23.30 -13.79
CA GLU A 135 -9.09 24.47 -12.93
C GLU A 135 -8.00 25.43 -13.44
N ASN A 136 -6.94 24.90 -14.07
CA ASN A 136 -5.85 25.71 -14.61
C ASN A 136 -6.15 26.32 -15.99
N GLY A 137 -7.28 25.96 -16.60
CA GLY A 137 -7.66 26.45 -17.94
C GLY A 137 -6.82 25.85 -19.08
N ASP A 138 -6.23 24.67 -18.86
CA ASP A 138 -5.42 23.96 -19.86
C ASP A 138 -6.29 23.12 -20.85
N VAL A 139 -7.56 23.51 -21.07
CA VAL A 139 -8.56 22.80 -21.91
C VAL A 139 -9.18 23.69 -22.97
#